data_AF-E5ADL7-F1
#
_entry.id   AF-E5ADL7-F1
#
_cell.length_a   1.000
_cell.length_b   1.000
_cell.length_c   1.000
_cell.angle_alpha   90.00
_cell.angle_beta   90.00
_cell.angle_gamma   90.00
#
_symmetry.space_group_name_H-M   'P 1'
#
loop_
_entity.id
_entity.type
_entity.pdbx_description
1 polymer ?
#
loop_
_entity_poly.entity_id
_entity_poly.type
_entity_poly.pdbx_seq_one_letter_code
_entity_poly.pdbx_strand_id
1 'polypeptide(L)'
;MYGYNAGSLFCSSAYPICLYSYYIYQCSTPPPDAPHFLLPHPSANIEHRWLEGMARSHVAVALGAALIASFIIGQLVINLGFPAPDFWHARLDQIYHGGPVHQDSFLGPKQSGDEVVDDPSSYLVGVGKADITGPVVELNMMGYANSSQIGTGLRQRIYSRAFIMGNPSESSERVVYLVLDTSSGDTAIRNGILEGLQALGPEYSVYTKDNVAVTGTHSHAGPGAWLNYLLPQITSLGFDKQSYEAIVAGSILSIQRAHQGLELGTVSVGSTRIADANINRSLFAYLANPPSERDRYPDDVDKTMTLLKLARASDGKNIGVLNCRLPSRARRCGQRRRHQRSRRLCRGIFAIHCRRHYTQRPRRLV
;
A
#
# COMPACT_ATOMS: atom_id res chain seq x y z
N MET A 1 24.02 -40.44 16.29
CA MET A 1 25.28 -39.69 16.27
C MET A 1 25.41 -39.12 14.87
N TYR A 2 25.37 -37.83 14.54
CA TYR A 2 25.44 -36.52 15.20
C TYR A 2 24.37 -35.65 14.48
N GLY A 3 23.55 -34.76 15.07
CA GLY A 3 23.82 -33.79 16.11
C GLY A 3 24.30 -32.47 15.49
N TYR A 4 23.39 -31.62 14.98
CA TYR A 4 23.68 -30.18 14.81
C TYR A 4 22.51 -29.33 15.31
N ASN A 5 22.88 -28.40 16.19
CA ASN A 5 22.05 -27.64 17.11
C ASN A 5 21.21 -26.56 16.43
N ALA A 6 20.03 -26.35 17.00
CA ALA A 6 19.14 -25.25 16.75
C ALA A 6 19.73 -23.92 17.26
N GLY A 7 19.73 -22.91 16.39
CA GLY A 7 19.75 -21.51 16.81
C GLY A 7 18.31 -21.00 16.87
N SER A 8 17.81 -20.79 18.07
CA SER A 8 16.51 -20.19 18.35
C SER A 8 16.49 -18.72 17.94
N LEU A 9 15.56 -18.34 17.06
CA LEU A 9 15.20 -16.94 16.83
C LEU A 9 13.78 -16.69 17.36
N PHE A 10 13.74 -16.04 18.52
CA PHE A 10 12.56 -15.45 19.12
C PHE A 10 11.95 -14.42 18.16
N CYS A 11 10.64 -14.52 17.92
CA CYS A 11 9.88 -13.56 17.14
C CYS A 11 9.19 -12.59 18.12
N SER A 12 9.64 -11.33 18.16
CA SER A 12 9.01 -10.28 18.97
C SER A 12 7.78 -9.72 18.26
N SER A 13 6.68 -9.56 19.00
CA SER A 13 5.37 -9.10 18.53
C SER A 13 5.30 -7.58 18.37
N ALA A 14 5.89 -7.03 17.32
CA ALA A 14 5.55 -5.69 16.86
C ALA A 14 5.88 -5.53 15.37
N TYR A 15 4.88 -5.13 14.58
CA TYR A 15 4.90 -4.87 13.13
C TYR A 15 4.90 -6.10 12.21
N PRO A 16 3.85 -6.33 11.40
CA PRO A 16 3.87 -7.38 10.38
C PRO A 16 4.57 -6.85 9.12
N ILE A 17 5.90 -6.95 9.06
CA ILE A 17 6.63 -6.95 7.78
C ILE A 17 6.88 -8.41 7.41
N CYS A 18 5.92 -9.04 6.72
CA CYS A 18 6.15 -10.36 6.15
C CYS A 18 6.94 -10.24 4.83
N LEU A 19 8.24 -10.46 4.90
CA LEU A 19 9.04 -10.93 3.77
C LEU A 19 8.58 -12.37 3.44
N TYR A 20 8.16 -12.62 2.19
CA TYR A 20 7.76 -13.95 1.73
C TYR A 20 8.81 -14.52 0.78
N SER A 21 9.30 -15.71 1.12
CA SER A 21 10.03 -16.62 0.22
C SER A 21 9.00 -17.43 -0.59
N TYR A 22 9.22 -17.57 -1.91
CA TYR A 22 8.31 -18.26 -2.83
C TYR A 22 8.76 -19.71 -3.06
N TYR A 23 7.84 -20.66 -2.89
CA TYR A 23 7.87 -21.96 -3.57
C TYR A 23 6.62 -22.07 -4.45
N ILE A 24 6.83 -22.26 -5.76
CA ILE A 24 5.78 -22.46 -6.76
C ILE A 24 5.70 -23.95 -7.04
N TYR A 25 4.55 -24.58 -6.77
CA TYR A 25 4.19 -25.86 -7.37
C TYR A 25 3.32 -25.59 -8.60
N GLN A 26 3.77 -26.06 -9.76
CA GLN A 26 3.15 -25.86 -11.07
C GLN A 26 2.56 -27.20 -11.52
N CYS A 27 1.24 -27.40 -11.32
CA CYS A 27 0.52 -28.51 -11.92
C CYS A 27 0.09 -28.11 -13.34
N SER A 28 0.66 -28.76 -14.35
CA SER A 28 0.25 -28.63 -15.76
C SER A 28 -0.15 -30.01 -16.27
N THR A 29 -1.40 -30.18 -16.68
CA THR A 29 -1.81 -31.29 -17.55
C THR A 29 -2.39 -30.70 -18.84
N PRO A 30 -1.90 -31.10 -20.02
CA PRO A 30 -2.48 -30.69 -21.30
C PRO A 30 -3.55 -31.71 -21.76
N PRO A 31 -4.59 -31.28 -22.51
CA PRO A 31 -5.52 -32.19 -23.18
C PRO A 31 -4.96 -32.71 -24.54
N PRO A 32 -5.42 -33.87 -25.02
CA PRO A 32 -4.91 -34.53 -26.21
C PRO A 32 -5.67 -34.17 -27.50
N ASP A 33 -5.05 -34.52 -28.63
CA ASP A 33 -5.60 -34.79 -29.97
C ASP A 33 -5.74 -33.64 -31.00
N ALA A 34 -4.77 -33.57 -31.93
CA ALA A 34 -4.96 -33.26 -33.37
C ALA A 34 -3.70 -33.69 -34.19
N PRO A 35 -3.82 -34.03 -35.49
CA PRO A 35 -3.10 -35.14 -36.13
C PRO A 35 -1.74 -34.80 -36.76
N HIS A 36 -0.91 -35.84 -36.87
CA HIS A 36 0.41 -35.86 -37.50
C HIS A 36 0.35 -35.69 -39.03
N PHE A 37 1.10 -34.71 -39.55
CA PHE A 37 1.47 -34.62 -40.96
C PHE A 37 2.96 -34.92 -41.10
N LEU A 38 3.29 -36.03 -41.74
CA LEU A 38 4.65 -36.43 -42.11
C LEU A 38 5.01 -35.79 -43.45
N LEU A 39 6.10 -35.02 -43.48
CA LEU A 39 6.81 -34.67 -44.71
C LEU A 39 8.31 -35.01 -44.55
N PRO A 40 9.03 -35.35 -45.64
CA PRO A 40 10.33 -36.01 -45.56
C PRO A 40 11.48 -35.03 -45.29
N HIS A 41 12.47 -35.51 -44.53
CA HIS A 41 13.75 -34.85 -44.29
C HIS A 41 14.58 -34.67 -45.58
N PRO A 42 15.25 -33.52 -45.75
CA PRO A 42 16.52 -33.45 -46.43
C PRO A 42 17.67 -33.38 -45.41
N SER A 43 18.55 -34.39 -45.50
CA SER A 43 19.99 -34.38 -45.22
C SER A 43 20.56 -33.29 -44.29
N ALA A 44 20.89 -33.71 -43.07
CA ALA A 44 21.88 -33.06 -42.22
C ALA A 44 23.27 -33.17 -42.86
N ASN A 45 23.93 -32.01 -43.03
CA ASN A 45 25.38 -31.78 -42.92
C ASN A 45 25.70 -30.49 -43.67
N ILE A 46 25.82 -29.38 -42.95
CA ILE A 46 26.59 -28.14 -43.21
C ILE A 46 25.95 -27.09 -42.30
N GLU A 47 26.21 -27.11 -40.98
CA GLU A 47 25.96 -25.95 -40.08
C GLU A 47 26.67 -26.07 -38.71
N HIS A 48 27.47 -27.11 -38.44
CA HIS A 48 28.16 -27.23 -37.14
C HIS A 48 29.46 -26.41 -37.02
N ARG A 49 29.97 -25.77 -38.09
CA ARG A 49 31.28 -25.10 -38.06
C ARG A 49 31.22 -23.58 -37.79
N TRP A 50 30.04 -22.96 -37.80
CA TRP A 50 29.87 -21.51 -37.61
C TRP A 50 29.36 -21.09 -36.22
N LEU A 51 28.69 -21.99 -35.47
CA LEU A 51 28.13 -21.69 -34.14
C LEU A 51 29.17 -21.79 -33.00
N GLU A 52 30.23 -22.56 -33.16
CA GLU A 52 31.26 -22.72 -32.11
C GLU A 52 32.18 -21.49 -31.98
N GLY A 53 32.32 -20.67 -33.03
CA GLY A 53 33.14 -19.46 -33.03
C GLY A 53 32.51 -18.27 -32.29
N MET A 54 31.20 -18.06 -32.46
CA MET A 54 30.50 -16.92 -31.84
C MET A 54 30.21 -17.14 -30.34
N ALA A 55 29.84 -18.35 -29.91
CA ALA A 55 29.54 -18.63 -28.51
C ALA A 55 30.75 -18.44 -27.56
N ARG A 56 31.96 -18.73 -28.02
CA ARG A 56 33.20 -18.56 -27.23
C ARG A 56 33.54 -17.08 -26.98
N SER A 57 33.17 -16.20 -27.90
CA SER A 57 33.44 -14.75 -27.79
C SER A 57 32.57 -14.07 -26.74
N HIS A 58 31.28 -14.42 -26.62
CA HIS A 58 30.39 -13.85 -25.61
C HIS A 58 30.71 -14.30 -24.19
N VAL A 59 31.13 -15.55 -24.00
CA VAL A 59 31.56 -16.08 -22.69
C VAL A 59 32.85 -15.38 -22.23
N ALA A 60 33.81 -15.18 -23.14
CA ALA A 60 35.04 -14.45 -22.82
C ALA A 60 34.76 -12.99 -22.42
N VAL A 61 33.85 -12.30 -23.13
CA VAL A 61 33.44 -10.92 -22.81
C VAL A 61 32.71 -10.86 -21.47
N ALA A 62 31.81 -11.80 -21.18
CA ALA A 62 31.09 -11.86 -19.90
C ALA A 62 32.04 -12.13 -18.71
N LEU A 63 33.00 -13.04 -18.87
CA LEU A 63 34.01 -13.33 -17.86
C LEU A 63 34.93 -12.12 -17.65
N GLY A 64 35.33 -11.44 -18.73
CA GLY A 64 36.10 -10.19 -18.65
C GLY A 64 35.37 -9.08 -17.88
N ALA A 65 34.09 -8.86 -18.20
CA ALA A 65 33.27 -7.87 -17.50
C ALA A 65 33.07 -8.21 -16.01
N ALA A 66 32.83 -9.49 -15.69
CA ALA A 66 32.68 -9.95 -14.31
C ALA A 66 33.97 -9.80 -13.48
N LEU A 67 35.14 -10.06 -14.09
CA LEU A 67 36.44 -9.86 -13.43
C LEU A 67 36.71 -8.38 -13.17
N ILE A 68 36.41 -7.49 -14.13
CA ILE A 68 36.55 -6.05 -13.95
C ILE A 68 35.61 -5.55 -12.83
N ALA A 69 34.35 -5.96 -12.83
CA ALA A 69 33.40 -5.61 -11.78
C ALA A 69 33.85 -6.10 -10.40
N SER A 70 34.35 -7.34 -10.31
CA SER A 70 34.88 -7.91 -9.06
C SER A 70 36.11 -7.17 -8.57
N PHE A 71 36.99 -6.74 -9.48
CA PHE A 71 38.16 -5.94 -9.14
C PHE A 71 37.78 -4.55 -8.61
N ILE A 72 36.80 -3.88 -9.24
CA ILE A 72 36.28 -2.59 -8.79
C ILE A 72 35.65 -2.72 -7.39
N ILE A 73 34.83 -3.75 -7.16
CA ILE A 73 34.21 -4.02 -5.86
C ILE A 73 35.29 -4.31 -4.81
N GLY A 74 36.30 -5.11 -5.14
CA GLY A 74 37.43 -5.40 -4.25
C GLY A 74 38.20 -4.14 -3.87
N GLN A 75 38.49 -3.26 -4.83
CA GLN A 75 39.17 -1.98 -4.58
C GLN A 75 38.32 -1.04 -3.72
N LEU A 76 36.99 -1.03 -3.91
CA LEU A 76 36.10 -0.25 -3.05
C LEU A 76 36.09 -0.77 -1.61
N VAL A 77 36.07 -2.08 -1.40
CA VAL A 77 36.11 -2.67 -0.05
C VAL A 77 37.46 -2.43 0.64
N ILE A 78 38.58 -2.48 -0.11
CA ILE A 78 39.92 -2.20 0.44
C ILE A 78 40.06 -0.73 0.84
N ASN A 79 39.54 0.19 0.01
CA ASN A 79 39.72 1.63 0.23
C ASN A 79 38.67 2.26 1.19
N LEU A 80 37.46 1.70 1.25
CA LEU A 80 36.34 2.26 2.03
C LEU A 80 35.93 1.38 3.22
N GLY A 81 36.49 0.17 3.35
CA GLY A 81 36.06 -0.82 4.33
C GLY A 81 34.75 -1.50 3.94
N PHE A 82 34.38 -2.57 4.65
CA PHE A 82 33.04 -3.14 4.53
C PHE A 82 32.02 -2.15 5.10
N PRO A 83 30.91 -1.87 4.41
CA PRO A 83 29.85 -1.05 4.98
C PRO A 83 29.28 -1.78 6.21
N ALA A 84 29.44 -1.19 7.39
CA ALA A 84 28.76 -1.61 8.60
C ALA A 84 27.36 -0.97 8.58
N PRO A 85 26.29 -1.75 8.40
CA PRO A 85 24.95 -1.21 8.52
C PRO A 85 24.63 -0.88 9.99
N ASP A 86 24.72 0.39 10.39
CA ASP A 86 24.32 0.90 11.72
C ASP A 86 22.79 0.95 11.94
N PHE A 87 22.05 -0.02 11.39
CA PHE A 87 20.59 -0.08 11.55
C PHE A 87 20.11 -1.27 12.38
N TRP A 88 20.78 -1.56 13.50
CA TRP A 88 20.25 -2.49 14.50
C TRP A 88 20.66 -2.09 15.92
N HIS A 89 20.08 -1.00 16.44
CA HIS A 89 19.93 -0.83 17.88
C HIS A 89 18.50 -1.22 18.28
N ALA A 90 18.32 -2.50 18.57
CA ALA A 90 17.16 -2.97 19.31
C ALA A 90 17.30 -2.45 20.75
N ARG A 91 16.60 -1.36 21.09
CA ARG A 91 16.44 -0.90 22.46
C ARG A 91 15.43 -1.84 23.13
N LEU A 92 15.91 -2.79 23.93
CA LEU A 92 15.21 -3.97 24.45
C LEU A 92 14.79 -3.80 25.92
N ASP A 93 14.53 -2.58 26.36
CA ASP A 93 14.54 -2.24 27.79
C ASP A 93 13.23 -1.59 28.28
N GLN A 94 12.12 -1.70 27.55
CA GLN A 94 10.82 -1.22 28.03
C GLN A 94 9.87 -2.39 28.33
N ILE A 95 9.84 -2.75 29.62
CA ILE A 95 8.89 -3.69 30.20
C ILE A 95 7.50 -3.05 30.14
N TYR A 96 6.63 -3.58 29.27
CA TYR A 96 5.22 -3.22 29.19
C TYR A 96 4.44 -3.96 30.29
N HIS A 97 3.97 -3.24 31.29
CA HIS A 97 2.97 -3.74 32.23
C HIS A 97 1.58 -3.67 31.58
N GLY A 98 1.02 -4.83 31.24
CA GLY A 98 -0.34 -4.96 30.74
C GLY A 98 -1.37 -4.96 31.86
N GLY A 99 -2.21 -3.93 31.91
CA GLY A 99 -3.46 -3.89 32.68
C GLY A 99 -4.69 -4.12 31.80
N PRO A 100 -5.87 -4.42 32.37
CA PRO A 100 -7.08 -4.77 31.62
C PRO A 100 -7.64 -3.56 30.87
N VAL A 101 -8.14 -3.79 29.65
CA VAL A 101 -8.76 -2.77 28.81
C VAL A 101 -10.11 -2.37 29.40
N HIS A 102 -10.13 -1.23 30.10
CA HIS A 102 -11.34 -0.46 30.34
C HIS A 102 -11.63 0.41 29.10
N GLN A 103 -12.92 0.68 28.84
CA GLN A 103 -13.33 1.71 27.88
C GLN A 103 -12.86 3.08 28.39
N ASP A 104 -11.64 3.46 28.05
CA ASP A 104 -11.14 4.80 28.34
C ASP A 104 -11.59 5.74 27.22
N SER A 105 -12.53 6.60 27.58
CA SER A 105 -12.78 7.82 26.82
C SER A 105 -11.48 8.61 26.81
N PHE A 106 -10.80 8.71 25.66
CA PHE A 106 -9.59 9.49 25.46
C PHE A 106 -9.88 11.01 25.48
N LEU A 107 -10.50 11.51 26.54
CA LEU A 107 -10.61 12.94 26.84
C LEU A 107 -9.68 13.22 28.02
N GLY A 108 -8.43 13.56 27.72
CA GLY A 108 -7.55 14.20 28.69
C GLY A 108 -7.87 15.70 28.72
N PRO A 109 -8.15 16.31 29.89
CA PRO A 109 -8.35 17.74 29.96
C PRO A 109 -7.00 18.44 29.82
N LYS A 110 -6.84 19.24 28.77
CA LYS A 110 -5.78 20.25 28.70
C LYS A 110 -6.45 21.61 28.91
N GLN A 111 -6.51 22.04 30.17
CA GLN A 111 -6.89 23.41 30.51
C GLN A 111 -5.65 24.30 30.46
N SER A 112 -5.65 25.29 29.55
CA SER A 112 -5.45 26.70 29.88
C SER A 112 -5.51 27.58 28.62
N GLY A 113 -6.37 28.61 28.64
CA GLY A 113 -6.34 29.72 27.68
C GLY A 113 -7.71 30.08 27.10
N ASP A 114 -8.44 30.92 27.83
CA ASP A 114 -9.52 31.85 27.46
C ASP A 114 -10.63 31.46 26.45
N GLU A 115 -11.86 31.75 26.88
CA GLU A 115 -13.17 31.44 26.30
C GLU A 115 -13.29 31.48 24.77
N VAL A 116 -13.51 30.30 24.15
CA VAL A 116 -14.42 30.12 23.01
C VAL A 116 -15.04 28.71 23.06
N VAL A 117 -16.32 28.64 23.41
CA VAL A 117 -17.29 27.53 23.21
C VAL A 117 -16.68 26.12 23.07
N ASP A 118 -16.21 25.53 24.17
CA ASP A 118 -15.64 24.18 24.17
C ASP A 118 -16.72 23.15 24.51
N ASP A 119 -17.49 22.74 23.50
CA ASP A 119 -18.06 21.40 23.55
C ASP A 119 -16.89 20.43 23.32
N PRO A 120 -16.51 19.58 24.30
CA PRO A 120 -15.38 18.66 24.21
C PRO A 120 -15.53 17.63 23.08
N SER A 121 -16.70 17.58 22.43
CA SER A 121 -16.97 16.75 21.24
C SER A 121 -16.79 17.49 19.90
N SER A 122 -16.41 18.77 19.91
CA SER A 122 -16.26 19.60 18.72
C SER A 122 -14.85 19.51 18.12
N TYR A 123 -14.80 19.30 16.80
CA TYR A 123 -13.56 19.19 16.02
C TYR A 123 -13.66 20.07 14.79
N LEU A 124 -12.51 20.58 14.33
CA LEU A 124 -12.41 21.07 12.97
C LEU A 124 -12.27 19.88 12.02
N VAL A 125 -13.25 19.70 11.14
CA VAL A 125 -13.33 18.57 10.22
C VAL A 125 -13.30 19.03 8.77
N GLY A 126 -12.53 18.34 7.94
CA GLY A 126 -12.39 18.64 6.52
C GLY A 126 -12.28 17.35 5.72
N VAL A 127 -12.93 17.31 4.54
CA VAL A 127 -12.87 16.14 3.66
C VAL A 127 -12.58 16.56 2.23
N GLY A 128 -11.67 15.83 1.58
CA GLY A 128 -11.22 16.17 0.26
C GLY A 128 -11.03 14.93 -0.60
N LYS A 129 -11.24 15.11 -1.90
CA LYS A 129 -11.08 14.03 -2.88
C LYS A 129 -10.50 14.60 -4.15
N ALA A 130 -9.47 13.96 -4.68
CA ALA A 130 -8.90 14.29 -5.98
C ALA A 130 -8.43 13.03 -6.72
N ASP A 131 -8.34 13.16 -8.03
CA ASP A 131 -7.94 12.07 -8.92
C ASP A 131 -6.43 11.83 -8.82
N ILE A 132 -6.02 10.57 -8.77
CA ILE A 132 -4.62 10.14 -8.78
C ILE A 132 -4.36 9.13 -9.90
N THR A 133 -5.21 9.14 -10.94
CA THR A 133 -5.09 8.21 -12.07
C THR A 133 -3.90 8.64 -12.93
N GLY A 134 -2.81 7.88 -12.85
CA GLY A 134 -1.66 7.98 -13.75
C GLY A 134 -1.91 7.35 -15.13
N PRO A 135 -0.84 6.97 -15.85
CA PRO A 135 -0.93 6.31 -17.15
C PRO A 135 -1.82 5.07 -17.11
N VAL A 136 -2.66 4.93 -18.14
CA VAL A 136 -3.68 3.86 -18.19
C VAL A 136 -3.41 2.77 -19.22
N VAL A 137 -2.37 2.95 -20.03
CA VAL A 137 -1.92 2.05 -21.08
C VAL A 137 -0.40 1.89 -20.99
N GLU A 138 0.12 0.75 -21.46
CA GLU A 138 1.55 0.47 -21.66
C GLU A 138 2.42 0.47 -20.40
N LEU A 139 1.83 0.65 -19.22
CA LEU A 139 2.51 0.58 -17.93
C LEU A 139 2.09 -0.65 -17.13
N ASN A 140 3.03 -1.27 -16.42
CA ASN A 140 2.75 -2.40 -15.54
C ASN A 140 1.82 -1.99 -14.38
N MET A 141 0.94 -2.91 -13.96
CA MET A 141 0.10 -2.71 -12.78
C MET A 141 0.82 -3.12 -11.50
N MET A 142 0.70 -2.29 -10.45
CA MET A 142 1.35 -2.58 -9.17
C MET A 142 0.63 -3.67 -8.38
N GLY A 143 1.39 -4.62 -7.83
CA GLY A 143 0.96 -5.50 -6.74
C GLY A 143 1.10 -7.01 -7.00
N TYR A 144 0.88 -7.49 -8.23
CA TYR A 144 0.99 -8.92 -8.55
C TYR A 144 2.41 -9.38 -8.90
N ALA A 145 3.34 -8.43 -9.10
CA ALA A 145 4.69 -8.71 -9.55
C ALA A 145 4.71 -9.58 -10.83
N ASN A 146 3.82 -9.26 -11.79
CA ASN A 146 3.74 -9.93 -13.07
C ASN A 146 4.09 -8.95 -14.18
N SER A 147 5.24 -9.12 -14.84
CA SER A 147 5.71 -8.26 -15.93
C SER A 147 4.74 -8.22 -17.12
N SER A 148 3.95 -9.27 -17.34
CA SER A 148 2.95 -9.34 -18.41
C SER A 148 1.63 -8.63 -18.08
N GLN A 149 1.47 -8.10 -16.87
CA GLN A 149 0.26 -7.37 -16.45
C GLN A 149 0.36 -5.88 -16.82
N ILE A 150 0.32 -5.61 -18.11
CA ILE A 150 0.36 -4.24 -18.66
C ILE A 150 -1.05 -3.65 -18.78
N GLY A 151 -1.19 -2.38 -18.40
CA GLY A 151 -2.40 -1.59 -18.57
C GLY A 151 -2.80 -1.47 -20.05
N THR A 152 -4.09 -1.62 -20.33
CA THR A 152 -4.69 -1.53 -21.68
C THR A 152 -5.91 -0.62 -21.70
N GLY A 153 -6.06 0.20 -20.66
CA GLY A 153 -7.11 1.19 -20.55
C GLY A 153 -7.68 1.35 -19.15
N LEU A 154 -8.65 2.25 -19.06
CA LEU A 154 -9.28 2.62 -17.82
C LEU A 154 -10.65 1.97 -17.69
N ARG A 155 -10.92 1.43 -16.51
CA ARG A 155 -12.28 1.04 -16.15
C ARG A 155 -12.93 1.99 -15.15
N GLN A 156 -12.17 2.46 -14.18
CA GLN A 156 -12.59 3.55 -13.29
C GLN A 156 -11.38 4.29 -12.75
N ARG A 157 -11.52 5.61 -12.57
CA ARG A 157 -10.50 6.45 -11.95
C ARG A 157 -10.20 6.01 -10.50
N ILE A 158 -8.96 6.22 -10.10
CA ILE A 158 -8.46 6.02 -8.73
C ILE A 158 -8.26 7.38 -8.07
N TYR A 159 -8.46 7.48 -6.76
CA TYR A 159 -8.55 8.77 -6.08
C TYR A 159 -7.75 8.77 -4.78
N SER A 160 -7.25 9.94 -4.42
CA SER A 160 -6.85 10.27 -3.06
C SER A 160 -8.08 10.79 -2.31
N ARG A 161 -8.24 10.36 -1.06
CA ARG A 161 -9.23 10.91 -0.12
C ARG A 161 -8.52 11.38 1.12
N ALA A 162 -8.66 12.66 1.44
CA ALA A 162 -8.14 13.27 2.64
C ALA A 162 -9.24 13.46 3.68
N PHE A 163 -8.93 13.11 4.92
CA PHE A 163 -9.73 13.41 6.09
C PHE A 163 -8.86 14.22 7.04
N ILE A 164 -9.30 15.43 7.36
CA ILE A 164 -8.64 16.33 8.31
C ILE A 164 -9.52 16.42 9.53
N MET A 165 -8.92 16.21 10.69
CA MET A 165 -9.55 16.35 12.00
C MET A 165 -8.55 17.04 12.92
N GLY A 166 -8.99 17.97 13.75
CA GLY A 166 -8.11 18.63 14.70
C GLY A 166 -8.85 19.51 15.68
N ASN A 167 -8.09 20.06 16.63
CA ASN A 167 -8.57 21.02 17.60
C ASN A 167 -9.09 22.29 16.87
N PRO A 168 -10.30 22.79 17.18
CA PRO A 168 -10.79 24.06 16.65
C PRO A 168 -9.89 25.26 16.93
N SER A 169 -9.26 25.28 18.10
CA SER A 169 -8.49 26.42 18.61
C SER A 169 -7.00 26.33 18.29
N GLU A 170 -6.47 25.12 18.08
CA GLU A 170 -5.04 24.90 17.85
C GLU A 170 -4.78 24.21 16.51
N SER A 171 -4.28 24.97 15.54
CA SER A 171 -4.03 24.48 14.18
C SER A 171 -2.91 23.45 14.07
N SER A 172 -1.96 23.43 15.01
CA SER A 172 -0.89 22.44 15.07
C SER A 172 -1.38 21.06 15.51
N GLU A 173 -2.53 20.98 16.19
CA GLU A 173 -3.18 19.75 16.63
C GLU A 173 -4.12 19.16 15.55
N ARG A 174 -3.82 19.41 14.26
CA ARG A 174 -4.53 18.83 13.12
C ARG A 174 -3.82 17.56 12.64
N VAL A 175 -4.60 16.55 12.26
CA VAL A 175 -4.14 15.32 11.61
C VAL A 175 -4.76 15.21 10.23
N VAL A 176 -3.96 14.80 9.25
CA VAL A 176 -4.40 14.44 7.90
C VAL A 176 -4.26 12.93 7.70
N TYR A 177 -5.37 12.26 7.45
CA TYR A 177 -5.39 10.84 7.09
C TYR A 177 -5.75 10.68 5.61
N LEU A 178 -4.79 10.21 4.82
CA LEU A 178 -5.00 9.95 3.39
C LEU A 178 -5.31 8.48 3.14
N VAL A 179 -6.33 8.24 2.31
CA VAL A 179 -6.63 6.94 1.72
C VAL A 179 -6.49 7.01 0.20
N LEU A 180 -5.38 6.47 -0.29
CA LEU A 180 -5.05 6.39 -1.71
C LEU A 180 -5.56 5.09 -2.31
N ASP A 181 -6.18 5.15 -3.48
CA ASP A 181 -6.57 3.95 -4.25
C ASP A 181 -5.37 3.28 -4.97
N THR A 182 -4.23 3.16 -4.27
CA THR A 182 -2.97 2.53 -4.69
C THR A 182 -2.77 1.17 -4.00
N SER A 183 -1.68 0.46 -4.34
CA SER A 183 -1.27 -0.78 -3.68
C SER A 183 -0.77 -0.58 -2.24
N SER A 184 -0.24 0.60 -1.94
CA SER A 184 0.37 0.91 -0.65
C SER A 184 0.50 2.42 -0.50
N GLY A 185 0.71 2.90 0.72
CA GLY A 185 1.46 4.13 0.90
C GLY A 185 2.92 3.90 0.48
N ASP A 186 3.69 4.96 0.37
CA ASP A 186 5.12 4.88 0.06
C ASP A 186 5.84 6.11 0.60
N THR A 187 7.11 5.93 0.94
CA THR A 187 7.95 6.99 1.52
C THR A 187 8.22 8.12 0.52
N ALA A 188 8.51 7.82 -0.74
CA ALA A 188 8.77 8.85 -1.75
C ALA A 188 7.50 9.62 -2.12
N ILE A 189 6.35 8.93 -2.16
CA ILE A 189 5.05 9.59 -2.31
C ILE A 189 4.77 10.51 -1.12
N ARG A 190 4.99 10.03 0.12
CA ARG A 190 4.78 10.84 1.32
C ARG A 190 5.68 12.08 1.34
N ASN A 191 6.95 11.93 1.00
CA ASN A 191 7.90 13.05 0.94
C ASN A 191 7.48 14.07 -0.11
N GLY A 192 7.15 13.63 -1.33
CA GLY A 192 6.68 14.54 -2.38
C GLY A 192 5.38 15.27 -2.02
N ILE A 193 4.48 14.64 -1.27
CA ILE A 193 3.30 15.31 -0.71
C ILE A 193 3.72 16.39 0.29
N LEU A 194 4.61 16.08 1.24
CA LEU A 194 5.06 17.03 2.26
C LEU A 194 5.79 18.23 1.65
N GLU A 195 6.71 17.98 0.72
CA GLU A 195 7.43 19.02 -0.03
C GLU A 195 6.44 19.90 -0.83
N GLY A 196 5.49 19.27 -1.52
CA GLY A 196 4.47 19.99 -2.27
C GLY A 196 3.55 20.82 -1.39
N LEU A 197 3.18 20.34 -0.19
CA LEU A 197 2.40 21.12 0.78
C LEU A 197 3.18 22.33 1.28
N GLN A 198 4.46 22.17 1.62
CA GLN A 198 5.32 23.28 2.03
C GLN A 198 5.44 24.34 0.93
N ALA A 199 5.53 23.91 -0.34
CA ALA A 199 5.60 24.80 -1.49
C ALA A 199 4.31 25.61 -1.76
N LEU A 200 3.15 25.19 -1.21
CA LEU A 200 1.90 25.94 -1.36
C LEU A 200 1.84 27.21 -0.51
N GLY A 201 2.70 27.32 0.51
CA GLY A 201 2.79 28.49 1.38
C GLY A 201 2.52 28.20 2.85
N PRO A 202 2.61 29.24 3.71
CA PRO A 202 2.61 29.10 5.16
C PRO A 202 1.31 28.51 5.74
N GLU A 203 0.18 28.64 5.05
CA GLU A 203 -1.10 28.06 5.50
C GLU A 203 -1.04 26.51 5.58
N TYR A 204 -0.19 25.88 4.77
CA TYR A 204 -0.02 24.44 4.71
C TYR A 204 1.17 23.94 5.54
N SER A 205 1.97 24.83 6.16
CA SER A 205 3.15 24.44 6.96
C SER A 205 2.78 23.68 8.23
N VAL A 206 1.52 23.76 8.66
CA VAL A 206 0.96 22.96 9.76
C VAL A 206 1.01 21.45 9.48
N TYR A 207 1.13 21.04 8.21
CA TYR A 207 1.17 19.65 7.81
C TYR A 207 2.62 19.15 7.71
N THR A 208 2.99 18.27 8.62
CA THR A 208 4.35 17.76 8.79
C THR A 208 4.37 16.23 8.72
N LYS A 209 5.58 15.67 8.80
CA LYS A 209 5.77 14.22 8.93
C LYS A 209 5.12 13.62 10.18
N ASP A 210 4.73 14.42 11.16
CA ASP A 210 4.21 13.90 12.44
C ASP A 210 2.68 13.78 12.41
N ASN A 211 2.00 14.52 11.53
CA ASN A 211 0.55 14.56 11.46
C ASN A 211 -0.07 14.23 10.08
N VAL A 212 0.74 13.91 9.07
CA VAL A 212 0.24 13.41 7.76
C VAL A 212 0.46 11.90 7.64
N ALA A 213 -0.62 11.14 7.70
CA ALA A 213 -0.63 9.70 7.48
C ALA A 213 -1.04 9.36 6.03
N VAL A 214 -0.20 8.59 5.32
CA VAL A 214 -0.45 8.20 3.93
C VAL A 214 -0.70 6.70 3.83
N THR A 215 -1.91 6.30 3.45
CA THR A 215 -2.29 4.88 3.38
C THR A 215 -2.79 4.49 1.99
N GLY A 216 -2.55 3.24 1.61
CA GLY A 216 -3.07 2.64 0.38
C GLY A 216 -4.23 1.69 0.66
N THR A 217 -5.22 1.65 -0.23
CA THR A 217 -6.31 0.65 -0.18
C THR A 217 -5.84 -0.78 -0.47
N HIS A 218 -4.60 -0.94 -0.91
CA HIS A 218 -4.03 -2.20 -1.37
C HIS A 218 -4.67 -2.76 -2.63
N SER A 219 -5.07 -1.88 -3.56
CA SER A 219 -5.57 -2.27 -4.89
C SER A 219 -4.41 -2.75 -5.77
N HIS A 220 -4.58 -3.90 -6.43
CA HIS A 220 -3.59 -4.47 -7.35
C HIS A 220 -3.90 -4.17 -8.83
N ALA A 221 -4.64 -3.09 -9.10
CA ALA A 221 -5.12 -2.72 -10.43
C ALA A 221 -5.00 -1.20 -10.71
N GLY A 222 -4.01 -0.56 -10.07
CA GLY A 222 -3.54 0.78 -10.37
C GLY A 222 -2.21 0.75 -11.16
N PRO A 223 -1.78 1.88 -11.75
CA PRO A 223 -0.47 1.98 -12.38
C PRO A 223 0.65 1.72 -11.37
N GLY A 224 1.75 1.12 -11.83
CA GLY A 224 3.00 0.91 -11.08
C GLY A 224 4.02 2.00 -11.35
N ALA A 225 5.31 1.66 -11.19
CA ALA A 225 6.43 2.55 -11.51
C ALA A 225 6.53 3.88 -10.73
N TRP A 226 6.00 3.98 -9.51
CA TRP A 226 6.09 5.21 -8.68
C TRP A 226 6.83 5.02 -7.35
N LEU A 227 7.34 3.82 -7.09
CA LEU A 227 8.08 3.47 -5.88
C LEU A 227 9.57 3.80 -6.08
N ASN A 228 10.26 4.27 -5.04
CA ASN A 228 11.69 4.63 -5.12
C ASN A 228 12.65 3.44 -5.04
N TYR A 229 12.26 2.34 -4.38
CA TYR A 229 13.12 1.15 -4.26
C TYR A 229 13.12 0.32 -5.54
N LEU A 230 14.28 -0.28 -5.86
CA LEU A 230 14.51 -1.06 -7.08
C LEU A 230 13.61 -2.31 -7.15
N LEU A 231 13.52 -3.09 -6.06
CA LEU A 231 12.84 -4.38 -6.07
C LEU A 231 11.40 -4.33 -6.65
N PRO A 232 10.51 -3.42 -6.21
CA PRO A 232 9.17 -3.33 -6.77
C PRO A 232 9.09 -2.65 -8.16
N GLN A 233 10.19 -2.04 -8.64
CA GLN A 233 10.25 -1.47 -9.99
C GLN A 233 10.57 -2.51 -11.07
N ILE A 234 11.15 -3.66 -10.72
CA ILE A 234 11.60 -4.68 -11.69
C ILE A 234 10.50 -5.04 -12.69
N THR A 235 9.27 -5.27 -12.23
CA THR A 235 8.15 -5.65 -13.13
C THR A 235 7.59 -4.48 -13.91
N SER A 236 7.85 -3.25 -13.46
CA SER A 236 7.47 -2.02 -14.15
C SER A 236 8.56 -1.48 -15.08
N LEU A 237 9.71 -2.17 -15.15
CA LEU A 237 10.88 -1.77 -15.93
C LEU A 237 11.46 -0.41 -15.53
N GLY A 238 11.30 -0.04 -14.24
CA GLY A 238 11.83 1.21 -13.68
C GLY A 238 10.75 2.14 -13.12
N PHE A 239 11.08 3.43 -13.15
CA PHE A 239 10.28 4.52 -12.62
C PHE A 239 9.62 5.31 -13.76
N ASP A 240 8.35 5.65 -13.56
CA ASP A 240 7.56 6.49 -14.45
C ASP A 240 7.14 7.76 -13.69
N LYS A 241 7.67 8.88 -14.16
CA LYS A 241 7.45 10.20 -13.54
C LYS A 241 5.96 10.58 -13.56
N GLN A 242 5.23 10.23 -14.62
CA GLN A 242 3.81 10.56 -14.75
C GLN A 242 2.96 9.89 -13.66
N SER A 243 3.26 8.62 -13.34
CA SER A 243 2.62 7.87 -12.27
C SER A 243 2.88 8.49 -10.91
N TYR A 244 4.13 8.85 -10.63
CA TYR A 244 4.51 9.52 -9.39
C TYR A 244 3.82 10.88 -9.24
N GLU A 245 3.95 11.75 -10.25
CA GLU A 245 3.38 13.10 -10.25
C GLU A 245 1.85 13.07 -10.12
N ALA A 246 1.16 12.15 -10.81
CA ALA A 246 -0.28 12.01 -10.69
C ALA A 246 -0.72 11.68 -9.26
N ILE A 247 0.02 10.82 -8.55
CA ILE A 247 -0.28 10.46 -7.17
C ILE A 247 0.02 11.61 -6.21
N VAL A 248 1.18 12.27 -6.36
CA VAL A 248 1.58 13.38 -5.50
C VAL A 248 0.66 14.58 -5.69
N ALA A 249 0.51 15.09 -6.92
CA ALA A 249 -0.33 16.24 -7.22
C ALA A 249 -1.80 16.01 -6.85
N GLY A 250 -2.33 14.81 -7.16
CA GLY A 250 -3.69 14.45 -6.77
C GLY A 250 -3.87 14.30 -5.27
N SER A 251 -2.83 13.91 -4.52
CA SER A 251 -2.89 13.87 -3.05
C SER A 251 -2.83 15.25 -2.43
N ILE A 252 -1.94 16.12 -2.91
CA ILE A 252 -1.87 17.52 -2.48
C ILE A 252 -3.22 18.20 -2.72
N LEU A 253 -3.81 18.04 -3.90
CA LEU A 253 -5.11 18.62 -4.24
C LEU A 253 -6.25 18.08 -3.37
N SER A 254 -6.19 16.81 -2.94
CA SER A 254 -7.20 16.28 -2.01
C SER A 254 -7.07 16.92 -0.63
N ILE A 255 -5.84 17.17 -0.15
CA ILE A 255 -5.59 17.88 1.11
C ILE A 255 -6.03 19.34 1.00
N GLN A 256 -5.69 20.04 -0.07
CA GLN A 256 -6.14 21.43 -0.30
C GLN A 256 -7.66 21.55 -0.23
N ARG A 257 -8.38 20.64 -0.90
CA ARG A 257 -9.85 20.60 -0.87
C ARG A 257 -10.40 20.32 0.52
N ALA A 258 -9.72 19.46 1.30
CA ALA A 258 -10.12 19.19 2.67
C ALA A 258 -9.85 20.38 3.60
N HIS A 259 -8.70 21.05 3.42
CA HIS A 259 -8.27 22.22 4.17
C HIS A 259 -9.20 23.41 3.93
N GLN A 260 -9.49 23.72 2.66
CA GLN A 260 -10.40 24.80 2.28
C GLN A 260 -11.85 24.53 2.68
N GLY A 261 -12.20 23.27 2.95
CA GLY A 261 -13.50 22.86 3.45
C GLY A 261 -13.53 22.58 4.96
N LEU A 262 -12.53 23.05 5.71
CA LEU A 262 -12.50 22.91 7.17
C LEU A 262 -13.65 23.67 7.80
N GLU A 263 -14.36 22.98 8.69
CA GLU A 263 -15.51 23.53 9.40
C GLU A 263 -15.66 22.83 10.75
N LEU A 264 -16.32 23.49 11.71
CA LEU A 264 -16.72 22.85 12.97
C LEU A 264 -17.64 21.66 12.70
N GLY A 265 -17.43 20.59 13.44
CA GLY A 265 -18.20 19.37 13.35
C GLY A 265 -17.87 18.39 14.46
N THR A 266 -18.39 17.17 14.33
CA THR A 266 -18.18 16.08 15.27
C THR A 266 -17.59 14.87 14.58
N VAL A 267 -16.79 14.11 15.33
CA VAL A 267 -16.24 12.82 14.90
C VAL A 267 -16.82 11.75 15.81
N SER A 268 -17.56 10.80 15.23
CA SER A 268 -18.10 9.65 15.96
C SER A 268 -17.48 8.35 15.46
N VAL A 269 -17.24 7.42 16.38
CA VAL A 269 -16.70 6.09 16.09
C VAL A 269 -17.77 5.01 16.29
N GLY A 270 -17.78 4.01 15.43
CA GLY A 270 -18.59 2.80 15.60
C GLY A 270 -17.85 1.58 15.11
N SER A 271 -18.10 0.43 15.72
CA SER A 271 -17.52 -0.85 15.32
C SER A 271 -18.61 -1.89 15.13
N THR A 272 -18.41 -2.78 14.15
CA THR A 272 -19.33 -3.88 13.89
C THR A 272 -18.57 -5.09 13.35
N ARG A 273 -19.16 -6.27 13.47
CA ARG A 273 -18.61 -7.52 12.93
C ARG A 273 -19.20 -7.78 11.56
N ILE A 274 -18.36 -8.09 10.59
CA ILE A 274 -18.78 -8.42 9.22
C ILE A 274 -18.30 -9.82 8.86
N ALA A 275 -19.24 -10.77 8.84
CA ALA A 275 -19.02 -12.13 8.39
C ALA A 275 -18.72 -12.22 6.88
N ASP A 276 -18.16 -13.36 6.44
CA ASP A 276 -18.05 -13.81 5.03
C ASP A 276 -17.37 -12.86 4.03
N ALA A 277 -16.56 -11.94 4.53
CA ALA A 277 -15.87 -10.95 3.72
C ALA A 277 -14.37 -11.23 3.52
N ASN A 278 -13.81 -12.20 4.25
CA ASN A 278 -12.42 -12.60 4.20
C ASN A 278 -12.22 -14.06 4.65
N ILE A 279 -11.12 -14.64 4.18
CA ILE A 279 -10.59 -15.96 4.57
C ILE A 279 -9.10 -15.83 4.88
N ASN A 280 -8.56 -16.72 5.72
CA ASN A 280 -7.13 -16.80 5.98
C ASN A 280 -6.45 -17.62 4.87
N ARG A 281 -5.61 -16.97 4.05
CA ARG A 281 -4.88 -17.64 2.97
C ARG A 281 -3.55 -18.27 3.40
N SER A 282 -3.26 -18.27 4.69
CA SER A 282 -2.04 -18.84 5.29
C SER A 282 -2.38 -19.49 6.63
N LEU A 283 -3.44 -20.31 6.63
CA LEU A 283 -3.98 -20.94 7.82
C LEU A 283 -2.92 -21.72 8.62
N PHE A 284 -2.07 -22.50 7.96
CA PHE A 284 -1.01 -23.25 8.65
C PHE A 284 -0.04 -22.37 9.44
N ALA A 285 0.27 -21.17 8.93
CA ALA A 285 1.12 -20.22 9.65
C ALA A 285 0.38 -19.65 10.87
N TYR A 286 -0.90 -19.31 10.72
CA TYR A 286 -1.73 -18.91 11.87
C TYR A 286 -1.84 -20.02 12.92
N LEU A 287 -1.94 -21.28 12.48
CA LEU A 287 -2.02 -22.43 13.37
C LEU A 287 -0.70 -22.75 14.10
N ALA A 288 0.42 -22.18 13.66
CA ALA A 288 1.70 -22.27 14.35
C ALA A 288 1.83 -21.27 15.52
N ASN A 289 0.92 -20.31 15.64
CA ASN A 289 0.88 -19.42 16.80
C ASN A 289 0.54 -20.21 18.08
N PRO A 290 1.04 -19.80 19.26
CA PRO A 290 0.76 -20.47 20.53
C PRO A 290 -0.75 -20.67 20.76
N PRO A 291 -1.19 -21.85 21.23
CA PRO A 291 -2.61 -22.10 21.51
C PRO A 291 -3.23 -21.03 22.42
N SER A 292 -2.53 -20.66 23.50
CA SER A 292 -2.97 -19.64 24.46
C SER A 292 -3.19 -18.25 23.84
N GLU A 293 -2.51 -17.93 22.73
CA GLU A 293 -2.76 -16.68 22.00
C GLU A 293 -4.00 -16.82 21.11
N ARG A 294 -4.11 -17.92 20.35
CA ARG A 294 -5.23 -18.15 19.43
C ARG A 294 -6.57 -18.23 20.15
N ASP A 295 -6.60 -18.83 21.33
CA ASP A 295 -7.81 -18.99 22.15
C ASP A 295 -8.39 -17.63 22.63
N ARG A 296 -7.62 -16.54 22.52
CA ARG A 296 -8.10 -15.17 22.79
C ARG A 296 -8.96 -14.59 21.67
N TYR A 297 -9.00 -15.24 20.50
CA TYR A 297 -9.69 -14.74 19.31
C TYR A 297 -10.75 -15.74 18.84
N PRO A 298 -11.96 -15.28 18.49
CA PRO A 298 -13.04 -16.16 18.05
C PRO A 298 -12.88 -16.70 16.62
N ASP A 299 -11.94 -16.15 15.83
CA ASP A 299 -11.76 -16.48 14.42
C ASP A 299 -10.28 -16.50 14.03
N ASP A 300 -9.97 -17.17 12.93
CA ASP A 300 -8.65 -17.16 12.27
C ASP A 300 -8.41 -15.92 11.37
N VAL A 301 -9.38 -15.01 11.33
CA VAL A 301 -9.33 -13.73 10.62
C VAL A 301 -10.07 -12.65 11.40
N ASP A 302 -9.60 -11.42 11.33
CA ASP A 302 -10.33 -10.29 11.91
C ASP A 302 -11.60 -9.98 11.11
N LYS A 303 -12.73 -9.95 11.82
CA LYS A 303 -14.06 -9.65 11.30
C LYS A 303 -14.55 -8.27 11.72
N THR A 304 -13.81 -7.56 12.57
CA THR A 304 -14.19 -6.23 13.06
C THR A 304 -13.96 -5.19 11.97
N MET A 305 -14.98 -4.37 11.75
CA MET A 305 -14.89 -3.14 10.96
C MET A 305 -15.17 -1.98 11.89
N THR A 306 -14.21 -1.06 11.99
CA THR A 306 -14.36 0.21 12.69
C THR A 306 -14.60 1.32 11.67
N LEU A 307 -15.45 2.27 12.02
CA LEU A 307 -15.86 3.36 11.17
C LEU A 307 -15.76 4.67 11.95
N LEU A 308 -15.13 5.66 11.35
CA LEU A 308 -15.18 7.05 11.77
C LEU A 308 -16.13 7.81 10.85
N LYS A 309 -17.06 8.54 11.43
CA LYS A 309 -18.04 9.37 10.75
C LYS A 309 -17.81 10.82 11.14
N LEU A 310 -17.63 11.67 10.14
CA LEU A 310 -17.43 13.11 10.30
C LEU A 310 -18.74 13.80 9.91
N ALA A 311 -19.32 14.54 10.83
CA ALA A 311 -20.56 15.30 10.63
C ALA A 311 -20.31 16.78 10.86
N ARG A 312 -20.91 17.62 10.03
CA ARG A 312 -20.79 19.07 10.11
C ARG A 312 -21.72 19.63 11.20
N ALA A 313 -21.24 20.63 11.95
CA ALA A 313 -22.06 21.29 12.98
C ALA A 313 -23.18 22.16 12.39
N SER A 314 -22.94 22.87 11.27
CA SER A 314 -23.91 23.83 10.73
C SER A 314 -25.25 23.22 10.31
N ASP A 315 -25.27 21.97 9.85
CA ASP A 315 -26.47 21.31 9.31
C ASP A 315 -26.61 19.84 9.71
N GLY A 316 -25.71 19.33 10.57
CA GLY A 316 -25.69 17.94 11.02
C GLY A 316 -25.38 16.91 9.94
N LYS A 317 -25.05 17.32 8.70
CA LYS A 317 -24.85 16.36 7.60
C LYS A 317 -23.51 15.65 7.71
N ASN A 318 -23.52 14.36 7.38
CA ASN A 318 -22.31 13.56 7.26
C ASN A 318 -21.51 14.02 6.03
N ILE A 319 -20.29 14.47 6.25
CA ILE A 319 -19.37 14.89 5.19
C ILE A 319 -18.37 13.79 4.82
N GLY A 320 -18.06 12.91 5.77
CA GLY A 320 -17.03 11.89 5.60
C GLY A 320 -17.32 10.61 6.36
N VAL A 321 -16.89 9.49 5.77
CA VAL A 321 -16.86 8.18 6.42
C VAL A 321 -15.53 7.52 6.08
N LEU A 322 -14.76 7.18 7.10
CA LEU A 322 -13.52 6.42 7.02
C LEU A 322 -13.73 5.06 7.66
N ASN A 323 -13.50 3.97 6.92
CA ASN A 323 -13.68 2.62 7.43
C ASN A 323 -12.36 1.85 7.48
N CYS A 324 -12.05 1.32 8.65
CA CYS A 324 -10.88 0.51 8.96
C CYS A 324 -11.30 -0.96 9.13
N ARG A 325 -10.65 -1.86 8.39
CA ARG A 325 -10.85 -3.30 8.49
C ARG A 325 -9.67 -4.07 7.91
N LEU A 326 -9.28 -5.18 8.55
CA LEU A 326 -8.33 -6.14 8.00
C LEU A 326 -8.85 -6.77 6.69
N PRO A 327 -8.16 -6.57 5.56
CA PRO A 327 -8.71 -6.84 4.24
C PRO A 327 -8.76 -8.34 3.92
N SER A 328 -9.77 -8.77 3.18
CA SER A 328 -9.51 -9.71 2.08
C SER A 328 -8.64 -8.97 1.08
N ARG A 329 -7.38 -9.41 0.84
CA ARG A 329 -6.48 -8.71 -0.11
C ARG A 329 -7.26 -8.41 -1.40
N ALA A 330 -7.13 -7.21 -1.96
CA ALA A 330 -7.88 -6.75 -3.14
C ALA A 330 -7.40 -7.41 -4.45
N ARG A 331 -7.39 -8.75 -4.45
CA ARG A 331 -6.72 -9.64 -5.41
C ARG A 331 -7.65 -10.25 -6.46
N ARG A 332 -8.90 -9.81 -6.58
CA ARG A 332 -9.86 -10.36 -7.56
C ARG A 332 -9.62 -9.90 -9.01
N CYS A 333 -8.51 -9.22 -9.31
CA CYS A 333 -8.23 -8.62 -10.63
C CYS A 333 -6.95 -9.13 -11.31
N GLY A 334 -6.34 -10.23 -10.86
CA GLY A 334 -4.99 -10.66 -11.31
C GLY A 334 -4.83 -10.97 -12.79
N GLN A 335 -5.91 -11.29 -13.50
CA GLN A 335 -5.91 -11.48 -14.96
C GLN A 335 -6.43 -10.25 -15.73
N ARG A 336 -6.82 -9.17 -15.05
CA ARG A 336 -7.42 -7.99 -15.70
C ARG A 336 -6.35 -6.97 -16.04
N ARG A 337 -6.43 -6.44 -17.26
CA ARG A 337 -5.53 -5.42 -17.83
C ARG A 337 -6.13 -4.01 -17.89
N ARG A 338 -7.28 -3.76 -17.22
CA ARG A 338 -7.88 -2.41 -17.13
C ARG A 338 -7.79 -1.85 -15.72
N HIS A 339 -7.40 -0.58 -15.59
CA HIS A 339 -7.28 0.08 -14.30
C HIS A 339 -8.62 0.13 -13.58
N GLN A 340 -8.63 -0.43 -12.37
CA GLN A 340 -9.82 -0.54 -11.57
C GLN A 340 -9.46 -0.60 -10.09
N ARG A 341 -10.42 -0.30 -9.22
CA ARG A 341 -10.40 -0.82 -7.86
C ARG A 341 -11.06 -2.20 -7.86
N SER A 342 -10.53 -3.16 -7.11
CA SER A 342 -10.99 -4.57 -7.10
C SER A 342 -12.51 -4.75 -6.92
N ARG A 343 -13.09 -5.82 -7.51
CA ARG A 343 -14.55 -6.09 -7.63
C ARG A 343 -15.05 -7.12 -6.58
N ARG A 344 -16.24 -6.86 -6.02
CA ARG A 344 -16.98 -7.53 -4.90
C ARG A 344 -16.24 -7.47 -3.55
N LEU A 345 -16.77 -6.64 -2.64
CA LEU A 345 -16.27 -6.33 -1.29
C LEU A 345 -14.87 -5.69 -1.16
N CYS A 346 -14.34 -5.03 -2.19
CA CYS A 346 -13.11 -4.25 -2.07
C CYS A 346 -13.39 -2.74 -2.04
N ARG A 347 -12.72 -2.07 -1.08
CA ARG A 347 -12.89 -0.70 -0.54
C ARG A 347 -13.32 0.38 -1.54
N GLY A 348 -12.82 0.25 -2.76
CA GLY A 348 -13.08 1.17 -3.84
C GLY A 348 -14.52 1.26 -4.35
N ILE A 349 -15.21 0.13 -4.50
CA ILE A 349 -16.61 0.11 -4.98
C ILE A 349 -17.56 0.51 -3.85
N PHE A 350 -17.24 0.08 -2.61
CA PHE A 350 -17.96 0.51 -1.42
C PHE A 350 -17.95 2.04 -1.30
N ALA A 351 -16.80 2.69 -1.46
CA ALA A 351 -16.71 4.15 -1.45
C ALA A 351 -17.54 4.83 -2.56
N ILE A 352 -17.70 4.21 -3.73
CA ILE A 352 -18.57 4.74 -4.81
C ILE A 352 -20.04 4.57 -4.43
N HIS A 353 -20.40 3.40 -3.91
CA HIS A 353 -21.76 3.06 -3.52
C HIS A 353 -22.24 3.96 -2.37
N CYS A 354 -21.45 4.08 -1.29
CA CYS A 354 -21.72 5.02 -0.21
C CYS A 354 -21.90 6.44 -0.75
N ARG A 355 -20.97 6.94 -1.58
CA ARG A 355 -21.11 8.30 -2.12
C ARG A 355 -22.40 8.44 -2.93
N ARG A 356 -22.69 7.53 -3.87
CA ARG A 356 -23.90 7.62 -4.70
C ARG A 356 -25.20 7.61 -3.88
N HIS A 357 -25.23 6.91 -2.74
CA HIS A 357 -26.39 6.88 -1.85
C HIS A 357 -26.49 8.10 -0.93
N TYR A 358 -25.37 8.63 -0.43
CA TYR A 358 -25.35 9.77 0.50
C TYR A 358 -25.26 11.14 -0.19
N THR A 359 -24.77 11.20 -1.43
CA THR A 359 -24.90 12.38 -2.29
C THR A 359 -26.13 12.20 -3.17
N GLN A 360 -27.33 12.32 -2.61
CA GLN A 360 -28.52 12.52 -3.42
C GLN A 360 -28.42 13.87 -4.12
N ARG A 361 -27.74 13.91 -5.28
CA ARG A 361 -28.07 14.90 -6.31
C ARG A 361 -29.25 14.34 -7.09
N PRO A 362 -30.34 15.11 -7.30
CA PRO A 362 -31.42 14.66 -8.14
C PRO A 362 -30.83 14.30 -9.51
N ARG A 363 -31.15 13.10 -10.00
CA ARG A 363 -30.91 12.75 -11.40
C ARG A 363 -31.67 13.78 -12.22
N ARG A 364 -30.99 14.73 -12.85
CA ARG A 364 -31.56 15.38 -14.02
C ARG A 364 -31.67 14.30 -15.09
N LEU A 365 -32.88 13.78 -15.24
CA LEU A 365 -33.35 13.20 -16.48
C LEU A 365 -33.27 14.31 -17.53
N VAL A 366 -32.31 14.22 -18.44
CA VAL A 366 -32.46 14.57 -19.85
C VAL A 366 -31.66 13.53 -20.63
#